data_AF-A0A8T6IIN9-F1
#
_entry.id   AF-A0A8T6IIN9-F1
#
_cell.length_a   1.000
_cell.length_b   1.000
_cell.length_c   1.000
_cell.angle_alpha   90.00
_cell.angle_beta   90.00
_cell.angle_gamma   90.00
#
_symmetry.space_group_name_H-M   'P 1'
#
loop_
_entity.id
_entity.type
_entity.pdbx_description
1 polymer ?
#
loop_
_entity_poly.entity_id
_entity_poly.type
_entity_poly.pdbx_seq_one_letter_code
_entity_poly.pdbx_strand_id
1 'polypeptide(L)' 'MAPAANINARVAGMTPYQPGKPIEELARELGLSDIVKLASNENPRGPG' A
#
# COMPACT_ATOMS: atom_id res chain seq x y z
N MET A 1 24.00 12.40 -0.65
CA MET A 1 22.70 13.11 -0.55
C MET A 1 22.75 14.00 0.67
N ALA A 2 22.85 15.32 0.50
CA ALA A 2 22.89 16.25 1.63
C ALA A 2 21.56 16.17 2.39
N PRO A 3 21.55 16.26 3.74
CA PRO A 3 20.29 16.27 4.48
C PRO A 3 19.50 17.50 4.06
N ALA A 4 18.22 17.29 3.73
CA ALA A 4 17.29 18.36 3.40
C ALA A 4 17.20 19.30 4.61
N ALA A 5 17.91 20.44 4.54
CA ALA A 5 18.18 21.34 5.65
C ALA A 5 16.94 22.06 6.22
N ASN A 6 15.73 21.67 5.82
CA ASN A 6 14.48 22.31 6.23
C ASN A 6 13.32 21.31 6.44
N ILE A 7 13.63 20.04 6.78
CA ILE A 7 12.61 19.05 7.13
C ILE A 7 12.45 19.00 8.66
N ASN A 8 11.21 18.99 9.14
CA ASN A 8 10.91 18.81 10.56
C ASN A 8 11.49 17.49 11.07
N ALA A 9 12.20 17.51 12.21
CA ALA A 9 12.86 16.33 12.77
C ALA A 9 11.91 15.13 12.99
N ARG A 10 10.62 15.39 13.29
CA ARG A 10 9.63 14.32 13.43
C ARG A 10 9.35 13.61 12.11
N VAL A 11 9.28 14.36 11.02
CA VAL A 11 9.06 13.82 9.67
C VAL A 11 10.30 13.06 9.19
N ALA A 12 11.49 13.60 9.45
CA ALA A 12 12.75 12.94 9.10
C ALA A 12 12.95 11.59 9.82
N GLY A 13 12.35 11.42 11.01
CA GLY A 13 12.36 10.17 11.76
C GLY A 13 11.27 9.17 11.37
N MET A 14 10.34 9.52 10.47
CA MET A 14 9.31 8.59 10.00
C MET A 14 9.88 7.62 8.97
N THR A 15 9.47 6.35 9.07
CA THR A 15 9.70 5.40 7.98
C THR A 15 8.98 5.90 6.73
N PRO A 16 9.67 6.04 5.58
CA PRO A 16 9.02 6.43 4.33
C PRO A 16 7.88 5.48 3.98
N TYR A 17 6.75 6.04 3.53
CA TYR A 17 5.63 5.25 3.06
C TYR A 17 6.06 4.42 1.85
N GLN A 18 5.93 3.10 1.98
CA GLN A 18 6.09 2.18 0.87
C GLN A 18 4.69 1.75 0.43
N PRO A 19 4.24 2.17 -0.77
CA PRO A 19 2.97 1.70 -1.29
C PRO A 19 3.02 0.18 -1.45
N GLY A 20 1.92 -0.49 -1.08
CA GLY A 20 1.76 -1.91 -1.36
C GLY A 20 1.69 -2.18 -2.87
N LYS A 21 2.02 -3.42 -3.25
CA LYS A 21 1.87 -3.89 -4.63
C LYS A 21 0.38 -3.89 -5.04
N PRO A 22 0.03 -3.46 -6.26
CA PRO A 22 -1.33 -3.60 -6.78
C PRO A 22 -1.77 -5.07 -6.79
N ILE A 23 -3.03 -5.33 -6.43
CA ILE A 23 -3.55 -6.71 -6.34
C ILE A 23 -3.58 -7.38 -7.73
N GLU A 24 -3.82 -6.61 -8.79
CA GLU A 24 -3.83 -7.07 -10.18
C GLU A 24 -2.45 -7.52 -10.65
N GLU A 25 -1.40 -6.82 -10.19
CA GLU A 25 -0.02 -7.18 -10.51
C GLU A 25 0.38 -8.48 -9.82
N LEU A 26 0.03 -8.62 -8.54
CA LEU A 26 0.24 -9.85 -7.78
C LEU A 26 -0.54 -11.03 -8.39
N ALA A 27 -1.80 -10.81 -8.80
CA ALA A 27 -2.62 -11.81 -9.46
C ALA A 27 -1.96 -12.36 -10.72
N ARG A 28 -1.46 -11.46 -11.58
CA ARG A 28 -0.76 -11.82 -12.82
C ARG A 28 0.51 -12.63 -12.56
N GLU A 29 1.30 -12.25 -11.56
CA GLU A 29 2.53 -12.97 -11.21
C GLU A 29 2.26 -14.37 -10.67
N LEU A 30 1.19 -14.55 -9.91
CA LEU A 30 0.79 -15.84 -9.35
C LEU A 30 -0.06 -16.68 -10.30
N GLY A 31 -0.45 -16.14 -11.47
CA GLY A 31 -1.32 -16.83 -12.43
C GLY A 31 -2.75 -17.03 -11.92
N LEU A 32 -3.22 -16.15 -11.03
CA LEU A 32 -4.55 -16.22 -10.43
C LEU A 32 -5.56 -15.41 -11.24
N SER A 33 -6.68 -16.05 -11.57
CA SER A 33 -7.81 -15.40 -12.25
C SER A 33 -8.98 -15.05 -11.31
N ASP A 34 -9.02 -15.64 -10.11
CA ASP A 34 -10.06 -15.43 -9.11
C ASP A 34 -9.42 -15.23 -7.73
N ILE A 35 -9.78 -14.14 -7.06
CA ILE A 35 -9.17 -13.70 -5.80
C ILE A 35 -10.26 -13.08 -4.91
N VAL A 36 -10.27 -13.50 -3.65
CA VAL A 36 -11.10 -12.89 -2.60
C VAL A 36 -10.22 -12.00 -1.71
N LYS A 37 -10.51 -10.70 -1.70
CA LYS A 37 -9.78 -9.70 -0.89
C LYS A 37 -10.35 -9.64 0.53
N LEU A 38 -9.53 -9.97 1.53
CA LEU A 38 -9.89 -9.91 2.96
C LEU A 38 -9.05 -8.91 3.78
N ALA A 39 -8.20 -8.12 3.12
CA ALA A 39 -7.11 -7.36 3.77
C ALA A 39 -7.44 -5.90 4.14
N SER A 40 -8.62 -5.37 3.79
CA SER A 40 -8.95 -3.93 3.94
C SER A 40 -10.15 -3.64 4.83
N ASN A 41 -10.70 -4.64 5.53
CA ASN A 41 -11.91 -4.49 6.36
C ASN A 41 -13.10 -3.86 5.62
N GLU A 42 -13.19 -4.08 4.29
CA GLU A 42 -14.28 -3.57 3.46
C GLU A 42 -15.57 -4.34 3.73
N ASN A 43 -16.72 -3.68 3.58
CA ASN A 43 -18.01 -4.36 3.65
C ASN A 43 -18.18 -5.22 2.38
N PRO A 44 -18.29 -6.55 2.49
CA PRO A 44 -18.41 -7.42 1.31
C PRO A 44 -19.71 -7.22 0.52
N ARG A 45 -20.70 -6.53 1.09
CA ARG A 45 -21.98 -6.23 0.44
C ARG A 45 -21.93 -5.02 -0.50
N GLY A 46 -20.83 -4.26 -0.48
CA GLY A 46 -20.72 -3.00 -1.21
C GLY A 46 -21.52 -1.85 -0.57
N PRO A 47 -21.58 -0.69 -1.24
CA PRO A 47 -22.48 0.39 -0.85
C PRO A 47 -23.94 -0.05 -1.03
N GLY A 48 -24.81 0.31 -0.07
CA GLY A 48 -26.25 0.07 -0.12
C GLY A 48 -27.02 1.22 -0.76
#